data_AF-A0A9Q2NLK1-F1
#
_entry.id   AF-A0A9Q2NLK1-F1
#
_cell.length_a   1.000
_cell.length_b   1.000
_cell.length_c   1.000
_cell.angle_alpha   90.00
_cell.angle_beta   90.00
_cell.angle_gamma   90.00
#
_symmetry.space_group_name_H-M   'P 1'
#
loop_
_entity.id
_entity.type
_entity.pdbx_description
1 polymer ?
#
loop_
_entity_poly.entity_id
_entity_poly.type
_entity_poly.pdbx_seq_one_letter_code
_entity_poly.pdbx_strand_id
1 'polypeptide(L)'
;MQPTIRFAALLCVLSGMSSPALASEACEVVATVAGAASVPLHAEPDESSDLLHVVPVGDIVLYPQQDLAPAQSESWLWVRHDSTQRDIWQSGIAGWLRVENVTDCG
;
A
#
# COMPACT_ATOMS: atom_id res chain seq x y z
N MET A 1 11.75 -1.26 66.84
CA MET A 1 12.07 -0.14 65.95
C MET A 1 12.36 -0.70 64.58
N GLN A 2 11.49 -0.43 63.60
CA GLN A 2 11.75 -0.62 62.17
C GLN A 2 12.26 0.71 61.60
N PRO A 3 13.09 0.69 60.55
CA PRO A 3 12.53 0.88 59.21
C PRO A 3 13.10 -0.14 58.21
N THR A 4 12.26 -1.02 57.66
CA THR A 4 11.72 -0.93 56.28
C THR A 4 12.77 -0.87 55.18
N ILE A 5 13.23 -2.05 54.75
CA ILE A 5 13.69 -2.32 53.39
C ILE A 5 12.52 -1.97 52.45
N ARG A 6 12.69 -0.95 51.60
CA ARG A 6 11.74 -0.69 50.51
C ARG A 6 12.36 -1.06 49.18
N PHE A 7 11.66 -2.00 48.56
CA PHE A 7 11.86 -2.66 47.30
C PHE A 7 12.07 -1.70 46.13
N ALA A 8 12.88 -2.20 45.20
CA ALA A 8 12.97 -1.76 43.81
C ALA A 8 11.59 -1.59 43.19
N ALA A 9 11.34 -0.41 42.61
CA ALA A 9 10.23 -0.17 41.70
C ALA A 9 10.61 1.00 40.76
N LEU A 10 11.47 0.71 39.78
CA LEU A 10 11.51 1.48 38.54
C LEU A 10 11.16 0.52 37.41
N LEU A 11 9.85 0.26 37.28
CA LEU A 11 9.27 -0.48 36.18
C LEU A 11 8.57 0.51 35.24
N CYS A 12 9.07 0.52 34.00
CA CYS A 12 8.33 0.67 32.76
C CYS A 12 7.40 1.87 32.58
N VAL A 13 7.89 2.93 31.93
CA VAL A 13 7.07 3.69 30.97
C VAL A 13 7.95 4.15 29.80
N LEU A 14 8.39 3.20 28.96
CA LEU A 14 8.74 3.51 27.57
C LEU A 14 7.46 3.31 26.76
N SER A 15 6.55 4.27 26.86
CA SER A 15 5.43 4.42 25.92
C SER A 15 6.00 4.98 24.62
N GLY A 16 6.87 4.20 23.97
CA GLY A 16 7.18 4.42 22.57
C GLY A 16 5.89 4.17 21.82
N MET A 17 5.24 5.24 21.37
CA MET A 17 4.19 5.15 20.38
C MET A 17 4.85 4.54 19.15
N SER A 18 4.77 3.21 19.02
CA SER A 18 5.09 2.52 17.78
C SER A 18 4.02 2.98 16.80
N SER A 19 4.28 4.09 16.10
CA SER A 19 3.57 4.42 14.88
C SER A 19 3.60 3.16 14.02
N PRO A 20 2.46 2.66 13.55
CA PRO A 20 2.46 1.51 12.66
C PRO A 20 3.13 1.96 11.36
N ALA A 21 4.44 1.78 11.25
CA ALA A 21 5.22 2.06 10.04
C ALA A 21 4.98 1.02 8.93
N LEU A 22 3.83 0.33 8.98
CA LEU A 22 3.49 -0.85 8.18
C LEU A 22 2.07 -0.76 7.62
N ALA A 23 1.47 0.44 7.55
CA ALA A 23 0.25 0.62 6.79
C ALA A 23 0.64 0.70 5.31
N SER A 24 0.35 -0.36 4.56
CA SER A 24 0.29 -0.22 3.10
C SER A 24 -0.81 0.79 2.80
N GLU A 25 -0.46 1.90 2.15
CA GLU A 25 -1.45 2.88 1.69
C GLU A 25 -2.37 2.18 0.68
N ALA A 26 -3.67 2.30 0.89
CA ALA A 26 -4.68 1.75 -0.01
C ALA A 26 -5.25 2.90 -0.82
N CYS A 27 -5.30 2.75 -2.14
CA CYS A 27 -5.88 3.75 -3.04
C CYS A 27 -7.07 3.15 -3.78
N GLU A 28 -8.13 3.94 -3.95
CA GLU A 28 -9.24 3.60 -4.83
C GLU A 28 -8.85 3.87 -6.28
N VAL A 29 -9.21 2.95 -7.16
CA VAL A 29 -8.96 3.05 -8.59
C VAL A 29 -10.05 3.87 -9.25
N VAL A 30 -9.65 4.91 -9.96
CA VAL A 30 -10.53 5.77 -10.76
C VAL A 30 -10.08 5.76 -12.21
N ALA A 31 -10.96 6.21 -13.11
CA ALA A 31 -10.60 6.40 -14.51
C ALA A 31 -10.73 7.87 -14.89
N THR A 32 -9.72 8.39 -15.59
CA THR A 32 -9.76 9.74 -16.18
C THR A 32 -10.65 9.82 -17.42
N VAL A 33 -10.88 8.68 -18.08
CA VAL A 33 -11.77 8.57 -19.24
C VAL A 33 -13.21 8.33 -18.79
N ALA A 34 -14.09 9.26 -19.14
CA ALA A 34 -15.52 9.15 -18.83
C ALA A 34 -16.13 7.85 -19.39
N GLY A 35 -16.74 7.04 -18.52
CA GLY A 35 -17.39 5.79 -18.88
C GLY A 35 -16.46 4.57 -18.96
N ALA A 36 -15.16 4.72 -18.66
CA ALA A 36 -14.27 3.58 -18.51
C ALA A 36 -14.63 2.77 -17.25
N ALA A 37 -14.72 1.44 -17.39
CA ALA A 37 -15.04 0.52 -16.30
C ALA A 37 -13.80 -0.06 -15.62
N SER A 38 -12.62 0.13 -16.21
CA SER A 38 -11.35 -0.40 -15.73
C SER A 38 -10.18 0.41 -16.28
N VAL A 39 -9.02 0.29 -15.63
CA VAL A 39 -7.76 0.92 -16.03
C VAL A 39 -6.66 -0.13 -16.21
N PRO A 40 -5.70 0.09 -17.10
CA PRO A 40 -4.62 -0.86 -17.35
C PRO A 40 -3.56 -0.83 -16.25
N LEU A 41 -3.05 -2.01 -15.89
CA LEU A 41 -1.89 -2.22 -15.03
C LEU A 41 -0.73 -2.75 -15.89
N HIS A 42 0.37 -2.00 -15.92
CA HIS A 42 1.48 -2.18 -16.84
C HIS A 42 2.69 -2.84 -16.17
N ALA A 43 3.52 -3.52 -16.97
CA ALA A 43 4.76 -4.14 -16.49
C ALA A 43 5.86 -3.11 -16.17
N GLU A 44 5.89 -2.01 -16.92
CA GLU A 44 6.82 -0.89 -16.76
C GLU A 44 6.05 0.44 -16.70
N PRO A 45 6.64 1.54 -16.21
CA PRO A 45 5.98 2.85 -16.18
C PRO A 45 5.95 3.49 -17.57
N ASP A 46 5.36 2.78 -18.53
CA ASP A 46 5.19 3.16 -19.93
C ASP A 46 3.87 2.56 -20.46
N GLU A 47 3.08 3.39 -21.15
CA GLU A 47 1.83 3.00 -21.82
C GLU A 47 2.05 1.94 -22.90
N SER A 48 3.25 1.90 -23.50
CA SER A 48 3.59 0.95 -24.55
C SER A 48 4.03 -0.42 -24.00
N SER A 49 4.25 -0.51 -22.68
CA SER A 49 4.69 -1.74 -22.04
C SER A 49 3.59 -2.79 -21.94
N ASP A 50 4.01 -4.03 -21.70
CA ASP A 50 3.11 -5.17 -21.57
C ASP A 50 2.03 -4.91 -20.50
N LEU A 51 0.78 -5.19 -20.88
CA LEU A 51 -0.36 -5.15 -19.98
C LEU A 51 -0.35 -6.40 -19.11
N LEU A 52 -0.19 -6.23 -17.80
CA LEU A 52 -0.22 -7.33 -16.83
C LEU A 52 -1.66 -7.68 -16.43
N HIS A 53 -2.49 -6.66 -16.20
CA HIS A 53 -3.84 -6.81 -15.70
C HIS A 53 -4.71 -5.60 -16.02
N VAL A 54 -6.03 -5.74 -15.86
CA VAL A 54 -6.98 -4.60 -15.90
C VAL A 54 -7.65 -4.52 -14.55
N VAL A 55 -7.54 -3.36 -13.91
CA VAL A 55 -8.10 -3.14 -12.58
C VAL A 55 -9.45 -2.45 -12.72
N PRO A 56 -10.55 -3.00 -12.18
CA PRO A 56 -11.86 -2.35 -12.22
C PRO A 56 -11.84 -0.99 -11.52
N VAL A 57 -12.62 -0.04 -12.03
CA VAL A 57 -12.86 1.23 -11.34
C VAL A 57 -13.67 0.95 -10.06
N GLY A 58 -13.27 1.59 -8.95
CA GLY A 58 -13.83 1.39 -7.61
C GLY A 58 -13.17 0.26 -6.81
N ASP A 59 -12.27 -0.52 -7.42
CA ASP A 59 -11.45 -1.48 -6.69
C ASP A 59 -10.34 -0.78 -5.91
N ILE A 60 -9.78 -1.49 -4.93
CA ILE A 60 -8.69 -0.99 -4.09
C ILE A 60 -7.37 -1.62 -4.54
N VAL A 61 -6.36 -0.78 -4.71
CA VAL A 61 -4.96 -1.19 -4.91
C VAL A 61 -4.12 -0.80 -3.71
N LEU A 62 -3.09 -1.59 -3.44
CA LEU A 62 -2.22 -1.42 -2.28
C LEU A 62 -0.85 -0.93 -2.72
N TYR A 63 -0.36 0.10 -2.06
CA TYR A 63 1.02 0.55 -2.18
C TYR A 63 1.93 -0.41 -1.39
N PRO A 64 2.88 -1.09 -2.04
CA PRO A 64 3.84 -1.90 -1.31
C PRO A 64 4.73 -1.01 -0.45
N GLN A 65 5.23 -1.57 0.66
CA GLN A 65 6.17 -0.86 1.52
C GLN A 65 7.37 -0.38 0.70
N GLN A 66 7.87 0.83 0.98
CA GLN A 66 8.85 1.53 0.15
C GLN A 66 10.11 0.69 -0.17
N ASP A 67 10.51 -0.22 0.72
CA ASP A 67 11.67 -1.10 0.53
C ASP A 67 11.47 -2.15 -0.59
N LEU A 68 10.23 -2.41 -1.00
CA LEU A 68 9.85 -3.39 -2.02
C LEU A 68 9.32 -2.74 -3.30
N ALA A 69 9.08 -1.42 -3.28
CA ALA A 69 8.65 -0.70 -4.46
C ALA A 69 9.87 -0.44 -5.38
N PRO A 70 9.73 -0.58 -6.71
CA PRO A 70 10.72 -0.09 -7.65
C PRO A 70 10.99 1.41 -7.47
N ALA A 71 12.09 1.91 -8.04
CA ALA A 71 12.39 3.33 -8.04
C ALA A 71 11.20 4.13 -8.60
N GLN A 72 10.78 5.19 -7.89
CA GLN A 72 9.62 5.99 -8.28
C GLN A 72 9.80 6.57 -9.70
N SER A 73 8.71 6.57 -10.46
CA SER A 73 8.66 7.13 -11.80
C SER A 73 7.66 8.28 -11.86
N GLU A 74 7.98 9.32 -12.62
CA GLU A 74 7.11 10.49 -12.73
C GLU A 74 5.75 10.11 -13.32
N SER A 75 4.66 10.44 -12.61
CA SER A 75 3.27 10.16 -13.03
C SER A 75 2.85 8.68 -13.03
N TRP A 76 3.67 7.79 -12.48
CA TRP A 76 3.35 6.36 -12.33
C TRP A 76 3.49 5.90 -10.89
N LEU A 77 2.56 5.02 -10.49
CA LEU A 77 2.50 4.44 -9.17
C LEU A 77 2.66 2.92 -9.29
N TRP A 78 3.61 2.36 -8.56
CA TRP A 78 3.72 0.91 -8.44
C TRP A 78 2.75 0.42 -7.38
N VAL A 79 1.80 -0.42 -7.79
CA VAL A 79 0.70 -0.89 -6.93
C VAL A 79 0.52 -2.39 -7.04
N ARG A 80 -0.15 -2.98 -6.05
CA ARG A 80 -0.62 -4.37 -6.07
C ARG A 80 -2.14 -4.40 -6.04
N HIS A 81 -2.74 -5.17 -6.94
CA HIS A 81 -4.18 -5.45 -6.93
C HIS A 81 -4.42 -6.89 -6.45
N ASP A 82 -5.18 -7.02 -5.35
CA ASP A 82 -5.54 -8.29 -4.74
C ASP A 82 -7.02 -8.59 -5.05
N SER A 83 -7.30 -9.16 -6.23
CA SER A 83 -8.66 -9.35 -6.74
C SER A 83 -9.48 -10.43 -6.00
N THR A 84 -8.81 -11.36 -5.33
CA THR A 84 -9.43 -12.48 -4.62
C THR A 84 -8.87 -12.65 -3.21
N GLN A 85 -9.60 -13.38 -2.36
CA GLN A 85 -9.10 -13.74 -1.03
C GLN A 85 -7.76 -14.51 -1.10
N ARG A 86 -7.51 -15.28 -2.16
CA ARG A 86 -6.23 -15.98 -2.34
C ARG A 86 -5.09 -15.00 -2.56
N ASP A 87 -5.33 -13.94 -3.33
CA ASP A 87 -4.33 -12.95 -3.70
C ASP A 87 -3.81 -12.20 -2.46
N ILE A 88 -4.70 -11.93 -1.49
CA ILE A 88 -4.35 -11.37 -0.19
C ILE A 88 -3.31 -12.24 0.54
N TRP A 89 -3.43 -13.57 0.44
CA TRP A 89 -2.56 -14.51 1.17
C TRP A 89 -1.30 -14.91 0.40
N GLN A 90 -1.31 -14.91 -0.94
CA GLN A 90 -0.20 -15.39 -1.76
C GLN A 90 0.61 -14.29 -2.46
N SER A 91 0.08 -13.05 -2.50
CA SER A 91 0.47 -11.93 -3.37
C SER A 91 -0.41 -11.87 -4.62
N GLY A 92 -1.17 -10.77 -4.75
CA GLY A 92 -1.83 -10.40 -5.98
C GLY A 92 -0.87 -9.90 -7.06
N ILE A 93 -1.44 -9.25 -8.07
CA ILE A 93 -0.71 -8.80 -9.26
C ILE A 93 -0.15 -7.41 -8.99
N ALA A 94 1.17 -7.27 -9.05
CA ALA A 94 1.85 -5.98 -8.91
C ALA A 94 2.27 -5.43 -10.27
N GLY A 95 2.14 -4.11 -10.44
CA GLY A 95 2.43 -3.43 -11.69
C GLY A 95 2.37 -1.91 -11.55
N TRP A 96 2.55 -1.22 -12.67
CA TRP A 96 2.51 0.22 -12.78
C TRP A 96 1.13 0.71 -13.22
N LEU A 97 0.61 1.68 -12.49
CA LEU A 97 -0.62 2.38 -12.80
C LEU A 97 -0.34 3.87 -12.93
N ARG A 98 -1.11 4.60 -13.73
CA ARG A 98 -1.04 6.06 -13.75
C ARG A 98 -1.50 6.66 -12.43
N VAL A 99 -0.78 7.66 -11.93
CA VAL A 99 -1.16 8.37 -10.69
C VAL A 99 -2.55 9.01 -10.81
N GLU A 100 -2.94 9.48 -12.00
CA GLU A 100 -4.29 10.02 -12.25
C GLU A 100 -5.41 8.99 -12.20
N ASN A 101 -5.09 7.69 -12.22
CA ASN A 101 -6.04 6.58 -12.13
C ASN A 101 -6.21 6.06 -10.69
N VAL A 102 -5.71 6.79 -9.70
CA VAL A 102 -5.94 6.52 -8.27
C VAL A 102 -6.36 7.77 -7.52
N THR A 103 -7.18 7.57 -6.49
CA THR A 103 -7.58 8.61 -5.53
C THR A 103 -7.58 8.03 -4.12
N ASP A 104 -7.69 8.91 -3.13
CA ASP A 104 -7.89 8.57 -1.71
C ASP A 104 -6.81 7.60 -1.18
N CYS A 105 -5.55 7.89 -1.49
CA CYS A 105 -4.41 7.21 -0.89
C CYS A 105 -4.22 7.77 0.53
N GLY A 106 -4.67 7.01 1.53
CA GLY A 106 -4.67 7.40 2.96
C GLY A 106 -3.32 7.27 3.66
#